data_AF-A0A7X3DKF5-F1
#
_entry.id   AF-A0A7X3DKF5-F1
#
_cell.length_a   1.000
_cell.length_b   1.000
_cell.length_c   1.000
_cell.angle_alpha   90.00
_cell.angle_beta   90.00
_cell.angle_gamma   90.00
#
_symmetry.space_group_name_H-M   'P 1'
#
loop_
_entity.id
_entity.type
_entity.pdbx_description
1 polymer ?
#
loop_
_entity_poly.entity_id
_entity_poly.type
_entity_poly.pdbx_seq_one_letter_code
_entity_poly.pdbx_strand_id
1 'polypeptide(L)'
;MSAIQTYFQDFLTNIRLPDNLKKALISAHTELREQLKSDDLTKDLLVESFLQGSYARSTCIKPAPGKKVDVDVIVVTNIDHDTVSAQEAFAIITPF
;
A
#
# COMPACT_ATOMS: atom_id res chain seq x y z
N MET A 1 -7.78 37.22 -2.96
CA MET A 1 -8.13 35.96 -3.66
C MET A 1 -9.60 36.01 -4.02
N SER A 2 -9.98 35.53 -5.21
CA SER A 2 -11.39 35.42 -5.58
C SER A 2 -12.03 34.22 -4.84
N ALA A 3 -13.34 34.28 -4.57
CA ALA A 3 -14.05 33.22 -3.82
C ALA A 3 -13.93 31.82 -4.47
N ILE A 4 -13.79 31.77 -5.81
CA ILE A 4 -13.60 30.51 -6.52
C ILE A 4 -12.24 29.86 -6.20
N GLN A 5 -11.19 30.67 -6.03
CA GLN A 5 -9.86 30.16 -5.67
C GLN A 5 -9.85 29.55 -4.27
N THR A 6 -10.58 30.14 -3.32
CA THR A 6 -10.71 29.60 -1.96
C THR A 6 -11.47 28.27 -1.96
N TYR A 7 -12.57 28.15 -2.72
CA TYR A 7 -13.33 26.90 -2.80
C TYR A 7 -12.54 25.74 -3.40
N PHE A 8 -11.74 25.98 -4.43
CA PHE A 8 -10.87 24.94 -4.98
C PHE A 8 -9.81 24.50 -3.96
N GLN A 9 -9.22 25.44 -3.22
CA GLN A 9 -8.24 25.12 -2.19
C GLN A 9 -8.85 24.33 -1.03
N ASP A 10 -10.06 24.69 -0.61
CA ASP A 10 -10.83 23.98 0.41
C ASP A 10 -11.16 22.56 -0.05
N PHE A 11 -11.64 22.41 -1.29
CA PHE A 11 -11.91 21.10 -1.88
C PHE A 11 -10.66 20.22 -1.91
N LEU A 12 -9.54 20.73 -2.41
CA LEU A 12 -8.27 20.01 -2.44
C LEU A 12 -7.83 19.58 -1.04
N THR A 13 -7.97 20.46 -0.05
CA THR A 13 -7.63 20.14 1.35
C THR A 13 -8.52 19.02 1.89
N ASN A 14 -9.81 19.03 1.54
CA ASN A 14 -10.79 18.06 2.03
C ASN A 14 -10.66 16.66 1.40
N ILE A 15 -10.18 16.56 0.15
CA ILE A 15 -9.96 15.26 -0.52
C ILE A 15 -8.57 14.70 -0.28
N ARG A 16 -7.61 15.48 0.21
CA ARG A 16 -6.25 15.01 0.46
C ARG A 16 -6.23 14.03 1.62
N LEU A 17 -5.34 13.04 1.50
CA LEU A 17 -5.08 12.08 2.57
C LEU A 17 -4.60 12.83 3.83
N PRO A 18 -5.31 12.74 4.97
CA PRO A 18 -4.91 13.41 6.19
C PRO A 18 -3.61 12.87 6.78
N ASP A 19 -2.82 13.71 7.45
CA ASP A 19 -1.50 13.33 7.99
C ASP A 19 -1.53 12.20 9.01
N ASN A 20 -2.58 12.15 9.85
CA ASN A 20 -2.75 11.05 10.81
C ASN A 20 -2.98 9.71 10.09
N LEU A 21 -3.77 9.71 9.02
CA LEU A 21 -3.99 8.52 8.21
C LEU A 21 -2.71 8.14 7.44
N LYS A 22 -2.00 9.12 6.89
CA LYS A 22 -0.69 8.88 6.26
C LYS A 22 0.29 8.21 7.21
N LYS A 23 0.40 8.68 8.47
CA LYS A 23 1.25 8.03 9.49
C LYS A 23 0.83 6.59 9.79
N ALA A 24 -0.48 6.34 9.89
CA ALA A 24 -0.99 4.98 10.11
C ALA A 24 -0.66 4.05 8.94
N LEU A 25 -0.83 4.52 7.70
CA LEU A 25 -0.45 3.76 6.50
C LEU A 25 1.05 3.48 6.45
N ILE A 26 1.89 4.46 6.79
CA ILE A 26 3.35 4.30 6.89
C ILE A 26 3.70 3.19 7.87
N SER A 27 3.10 3.22 9.07
CA SER A 27 3.31 2.18 10.07
C SER A 27 2.91 0.82 9.52
N ALA A 28 1.70 0.68 8.99
CA ALA A 28 1.15 -0.59 8.54
C ALA A 28 1.95 -1.22 7.39
N HIS A 29 2.28 -0.46 6.34
CA HIS A 29 3.04 -1.02 5.22
C HIS A 29 4.51 -1.27 5.57
N THR A 30 5.05 -0.59 6.60
CA THR A 30 6.41 -0.84 7.07
C THR A 30 6.45 -2.13 7.87
N GLU A 31 5.51 -2.31 8.79
CA GLU A 31 5.34 -3.53 9.57
C GLU A 31 5.15 -4.76 8.68
N LEU A 32 4.24 -4.70 7.70
CA LEU A 32 4.02 -5.79 6.74
C LEU A 32 5.31 -6.18 6.00
N ARG A 33 6.07 -5.19 5.52
CA ARG A 33 7.31 -5.42 4.77
C ARG A 33 8.41 -5.99 5.66
N GLU A 34 8.46 -5.59 6.93
CA GLU A 34 9.38 -6.16 7.92
C GLU A 34 9.01 -7.61 8.24
N GLN A 35 7.73 -7.89 8.47
CA GLN A 35 7.22 -9.24 8.73
C GLN A 35 7.54 -10.19 7.57
N LEU A 36 7.23 -9.81 6.33
CA LEU A 36 7.56 -10.60 5.13
C LEU A 36 9.06 -10.88 4.99
N LYS A 37 9.92 -9.98 5.49
CA LYS A 37 11.37 -10.13 5.42
C LYS A 37 11.93 -11.01 6.54
N SER A 38 11.28 -11.02 7.71
CA SER A 38 11.74 -11.79 8.88
C SER A 38 11.08 -13.15 9.04
N ASP A 39 9.93 -13.36 8.41
CA ASP A 39 9.14 -14.58 8.53
C ASP A 39 9.85 -15.80 7.91
N ASP A 40 9.80 -16.94 8.60
CA ASP A 40 10.53 -18.14 8.21
C ASP A 40 10.05 -18.75 6.89
N LEU A 41 8.79 -18.52 6.49
CA LEU A 41 8.24 -19.01 5.23
C LEU A 41 8.59 -18.09 4.07
N THR A 42 8.54 -16.77 4.27
CA THR A 42 8.69 -15.81 3.16
C THR A 42 10.08 -15.23 3.00
N LYS A 43 10.94 -15.24 4.03
CA LYS A 43 12.27 -14.60 3.99
C LYS A 43 13.17 -15.12 2.88
N ASP A 44 13.15 -16.42 2.61
CA ASP A 44 14.01 -17.07 1.61
C ASP A 44 13.44 -16.92 0.19
N LEU A 45 12.15 -16.59 0.10
CA LEU A 45 11.44 -16.34 -1.16
C LEU A 45 11.55 -14.86 -1.58
N LEU A 46 11.61 -13.96 -0.60
CA LEU A 46 11.59 -12.52 -0.82
C LEU A 46 12.91 -12.00 -1.40
N VAL A 47 12.83 -11.41 -2.60
CA VAL A 47 13.95 -10.68 -3.21
C VAL A 47 13.92 -9.22 -2.80
N GLU A 48 12.76 -8.57 -2.95
CA GLU A 48 12.56 -7.16 -2.59
C GLU A 48 11.07 -6.84 -2.39
N SER A 49 10.75 -5.71 -1.75
CA SER A 49 9.41 -5.15 -1.76
C SER A 49 9.42 -3.64 -1.97
N PHE A 50 8.41 -3.10 -2.63
CA PHE A 50 8.27 -1.65 -2.84
C PHE A 50 6.80 -1.22 -2.93
N LEU A 51 6.56 0.08 -2.75
CA LEU A 51 5.22 0.66 -2.83
C LEU A 51 4.87 0.98 -4.28
N GLN A 52 3.63 0.69 -4.67
CA GLN A 52 3.06 1.10 -5.95
C GLN A 52 1.73 1.83 -5.74
N GLY A 53 0.93 1.94 -6.79
CA GLY A 53 -0.43 2.44 -6.66
C GLY A 53 -0.57 3.94 -6.49
N SER A 54 -1.80 4.33 -6.13
CA SER A 54 -2.19 5.72 -5.93
C SER A 54 -1.43 6.37 -4.77
N TYR A 55 -1.15 5.59 -3.72
CA TYR A 55 -0.40 6.02 -2.55
C TYR A 55 1.02 6.45 -2.91
N ALA A 56 1.78 5.59 -3.60
CA ALA A 56 3.14 5.92 -4.03
C ALA A 56 3.19 7.15 -4.97
N ARG A 57 2.14 7.36 -5.78
CA ARG A 57 2.03 8.51 -6.70
C ARG A 57 1.45 9.78 -6.07
N SER A 58 1.16 9.80 -4.77
CA SER A 58 0.50 10.93 -4.09
C SER A 58 -0.84 11.34 -4.71
N THR A 59 -1.56 10.35 -5.26
CA THR A 59 -2.91 10.50 -5.86
C THR A 59 -3.99 9.82 -5.04
N CYS A 60 -3.62 9.17 -3.93
CA CYS A 60 -4.56 8.62 -2.96
C CYS A 60 -5.35 9.76 -2.29
N ILE A 61 -6.67 9.58 -2.23
CA ILE A 61 -7.60 10.53 -1.60
C ILE A 61 -8.07 10.03 -0.25
N LYS A 62 -8.56 10.96 0.57
CA LYS A 62 -9.26 10.67 1.82
C LYS A 62 -10.43 9.71 1.54
N PRO A 63 -10.55 8.59 2.28
CA PRO A 63 -11.64 7.65 2.08
C PRO A 63 -12.96 8.25 2.56
N ALA A 64 -14.08 7.75 2.01
CA ALA A 64 -15.40 8.05 2.56
C ALA A 64 -15.51 7.52 4.00
N PRO A 65 -16.38 8.12 4.86
CA PRO A 65 -16.61 7.62 6.21
C PRO A 65 -16.91 6.12 6.23
N GLY A 66 -16.21 5.37 7.09
CA GLY A 66 -16.34 3.91 7.20
C GLY A 66 -15.62 3.11 6.11
N LYS A 67 -14.92 3.75 5.17
CA LYS A 67 -14.05 3.08 4.19
C LYS A 67 -12.59 3.18 4.61
N LYS A 68 -11.79 2.21 4.16
CA LYS A 68 -10.34 2.19 4.36
C LYS A 68 -9.63 2.68 3.10
N VAL A 69 -8.36 3.03 3.26
CA VAL A 69 -7.44 3.29 2.15
C VAL A 69 -6.65 2.03 1.91
N ASP A 70 -6.53 1.65 0.64
CA ASP A 70 -5.70 0.55 0.20
C ASP A 70 -4.31 1.08 -0.20
N VAL A 71 -3.27 0.36 0.22
CA VAL A 71 -1.88 0.65 -0.13
C VAL A 71 -1.33 -0.55 -0.88
N ASP A 72 -0.90 -0.34 -2.11
CA ASP A 72 -0.33 -1.40 -2.94
C ASP A 72 1.14 -1.63 -2.56
N VAL A 73 1.43 -2.80 -1.99
CA VAL A 73 2.79 -3.30 -1.75
C VAL A 73 3.09 -4.39 -2.77
N ILE A 74 4.13 -4.19 -3.56
CA ILE A 74 4.63 -5.21 -4.48
C ILE A 74 5.71 -6.01 -3.78
N VAL A 75 5.57 -7.32 -3.85
CA VAL A 75 6.48 -8.31 -3.27
C VAL A 75 7.12 -9.05 -4.44
N VAL A 76 8.42 -8.89 -4.61
CA VAL A 76 9.20 -9.60 -5.64
C VAL A 76 9.74 -10.86 -5.01
N THR A 77 9.44 -12.01 -5.60
CA THR A 77 9.88 -13.31 -5.12
C THR A 77 10.74 -14.04 -6.14
N ASN A 78 11.48 -15.05 -5.69
CA ASN A 78 12.21 -15.98 -6.54
C ASN A 78 11.38 -17.24 -6.90
N ILE A 79 10.05 -17.19 -6.73
CA ILE A 79 9.15 -18.30 -7.09
C ILE A 79 9.16 -18.48 -8.60
N ASP A 80 9.35 -19.71 -9.05
CA ASP A 80 9.38 -20.04 -10.47
C ASP A 80 7.96 -20.05 -11.07
N HIS A 81 7.68 -19.06 -11.92
CA HIS A 81 6.38 -18.88 -12.57
C HIS A 81 6.05 -19.94 -13.63
N ASP A 82 7.04 -20.70 -14.12
CA ASP A 82 6.81 -21.76 -15.10
C ASP A 82 6.30 -23.05 -14.43
N THR A 83 6.57 -23.20 -13.12
CA THR A 83 6.23 -24.40 -12.34
C THR A 83 5.19 -24.16 -11.26
N VAL A 84 5.02 -22.92 -10.80
CA VAL A 84 4.06 -22.54 -9.75
C VAL A 84 3.01 -21.61 -10.34
N SER A 85 1.75 -21.99 -10.25
CA SER A 85 0.64 -21.14 -10.69
C SER A 85 0.48 -19.91 -9.78
N ALA A 86 -0.16 -18.86 -10.29
CA ALA A 86 -0.44 -17.66 -9.50
C ALA A 86 -1.22 -17.94 -8.21
N GLN A 87 -2.14 -18.92 -8.24
CA GLN A 87 -2.94 -19.28 -7.07
C GLN A 87 -2.10 -20.00 -6.00
N GLU A 88 -1.19 -20.87 -6.41
CA GLU A 88 -0.26 -21.55 -5.50
C GLU A 88 0.75 -20.57 -4.91
N ALA A 89 1.31 -19.68 -5.74
CA ALA A 89 2.20 -18.62 -5.28
C ALA A 89 1.51 -17.72 -4.22
N PHE A 90 0.24 -17.37 -4.44
CA PHE A 90 -0.55 -16.60 -3.48
C PHE A 90 -0.81 -17.37 -2.18
N ALA A 91 -1.05 -18.69 -2.26
CA ALA A 91 -1.26 -19.51 -1.07
C ALA A 91 0.01 -19.64 -0.21
N ILE A 92 1.19 -19.66 -0.81
CA ILE A 92 2.49 -19.72 -0.10
C ILE A 92 2.70 -18.49 0.79
N ILE A 93 2.25 -17.32 0.34
CA ILE A 93 2.42 -16.05 1.06
C ILE A 93 1.25 -15.70 2.00
N THR A 94 0.17 -16.48 2.00
CA THR A 94 -0.94 -16.35 2.96
C THR A 94 -0.45 -16.85 4.34
N PRO A 95 -0.64 -16.12 5.47
CA PRO A 95 -1.76 -15.24 5.80
C PRO A 95 -1.52 -13.74 5.61
N PHE A 96 -0.39 -13.34 5.04
CA PHE A 96 -0.07 -11.94 4.80
C PHE A 96 -0.99 -11.30 3.74
#